data_AF-J9ER76-F1
#
_entry.id   AF-J9ER76-F1
#
_cell.length_a   1.000
_cell.length_b   1.000
_cell.length_c   1.000
_cell.angle_alpha   90.00
_cell.angle_beta   90.00
_cell.angle_gamma   90.00
#
_symmetry.space_group_name_H-M   'P 1'
#
loop_
_entity.id
_entity.type
_entity.pdbx_description
1 polymer ?
#
loop_
_entity_poly.entity_id
_entity_poly.type
_entity_poly.pdbx_seq_one_letter_code
_entity_poly.pdbx_strand_id
1 'polypeptide(L)'
;MCISYKILQLVTKYDVNPQIRRLVDDMDWFIVPLLNPDGYEYTRSSTNPEVRLWRKNRSPIICRIAQNGIFLQPQQECCQGVDLNRNYDWHYGMEGSSNDPCSEIYQGPSAFSEPETRAVHRFIAKRRDTIKTFLTFHSYSQILMYPFGHREQTYTSDVDDLKSTAVRAANALRAAYGTQYIVGTGADTLC
;
A
#
# COMPACT_ATOMS: atom_id res chain seq x y z
N MET A 1 5.52 -13.13 2.26
CA MET A 1 6.82 -13.70 2.69
C MET A 1 7.63 -12.71 3.54
N CYS A 2 7.85 -11.46 3.11
CA CYS A 2 8.62 -10.46 3.88
C CYS A 2 8.06 -10.16 5.28
N ILE A 3 6.75 -9.93 5.43
CA ILE A 3 6.18 -9.57 6.74
C ILE A 3 6.22 -10.74 7.74
N SER A 4 5.87 -11.95 7.30
CA SER A 4 5.99 -13.16 8.13
C SER A 4 7.43 -13.41 8.58
N TYR A 5 8.42 -13.14 7.72
CA TYR A 5 9.83 -13.22 8.09
C TYR A 5 10.21 -12.18 9.15
N LYS A 6 9.71 -10.94 9.06
CA LYS A 6 9.92 -9.91 10.10
C LYS A 6 9.34 -10.35 11.45
N ILE A 7 8.12 -10.90 11.47
CA ILE A 7 7.53 -11.46 12.69
C ILE A 7 8.44 -12.56 13.27
N LEU A 8 8.91 -13.49 12.43
CA LEU A 8 9.82 -14.55 12.85
C LEU A 8 11.13 -13.99 13.44
N GLN A 9 11.71 -12.94 12.84
CA GLN A 9 12.91 -12.30 13.38
C GLN A 9 12.65 -11.67 14.76
N LEU A 10 11.56 -10.93 14.93
CA LEU A 10 11.22 -10.31 16.22
C LEU A 10 11.06 -11.36 17.33
N VAL A 11 10.41 -12.49 17.03
CA VAL A 11 10.19 -13.56 18.01
C VAL A 11 11.47 -14.36 18.29
N THR A 12 12.15 -14.84 17.25
CA THR A 12 13.27 -15.78 17.42
C THR A 12 14.58 -15.11 17.81
N LYS A 13 14.72 -13.80 17.59
CA LYS A 13 15.93 -13.05 17.94
C LYS A 13 15.80 -12.22 19.21
N TYR A 14 14.64 -12.25 19.88
CA TYR A 14 14.43 -11.53 21.14
C TYR A 14 15.49 -11.89 22.19
N ASP A 15 15.76 -13.17 22.40
CA ASP A 15 16.77 -13.61 23.39
C ASP A 15 18.20 -13.71 22.88
N VAL A 16 18.42 -13.37 21.61
CA VAL A 16 19.71 -13.58 20.93
C VAL A 16 20.35 -12.26 20.51
N ASN A 17 19.58 -11.30 20.02
CA ASN A 17 20.07 -10.03 19.52
C ASN A 17 19.63 -8.88 20.44
N PRO A 18 20.57 -8.24 21.18
CA PRO A 18 20.26 -7.13 22.08
C PRO A 18 19.54 -5.95 21.41
N GLN A 19 19.80 -5.71 20.12
CA GLN A 19 19.10 -4.66 19.37
C GLN A 19 17.63 -5.04 19.14
N ILE A 20 17.35 -6.29 18.76
CA ILE A 20 15.97 -6.76 18.59
C ILE A 20 15.24 -6.77 19.92
N ARG A 21 15.87 -7.24 21.00
CA ARG A 21 15.30 -7.18 22.36
C ARG A 21 14.85 -5.77 22.69
N ARG A 22 15.76 -4.79 22.54
CA ARG A 22 15.46 -3.38 22.80
C ARG A 22 14.30 -2.86 21.94
N LEU A 23 14.26 -3.21 20.65
CA LEU A 23 13.16 -2.81 19.77
C LEU A 23 11.81 -3.37 20.21
N VAL A 24 11.78 -4.56 20.82
CA VAL A 24 10.55 -5.19 21.33
C VAL A 24 10.17 -4.65 22.71
N ASP A 25 11.16 -4.39 23.57
CA ASP A 25 10.93 -3.85 24.93
C ASP A 25 10.50 -2.38 24.92
N ASP A 26 11.07 -1.58 24.02
CA ASP A 26 10.84 -0.13 23.97
C ASP A 26 9.61 0.25 23.11
N MET A 27 9.05 -0.66 22.30
CA MET A 27 7.99 -0.35 21.33
C MET A 27 6.97 -1.48 21.12
N ASP A 28 5.71 -1.07 20.93
CA ASP A 28 4.64 -1.96 20.49
C ASP A 28 4.64 -2.12 18.96
N TRP A 29 4.66 -3.36 18.48
CA TRP A 29 4.61 -3.70 17.06
C TRP A 29 3.22 -4.17 16.63
N PHE A 30 2.50 -3.35 15.86
CA PHE A 30 1.24 -3.75 15.22
C PHE A 30 1.50 -4.18 13.77
N ILE A 31 1.40 -5.48 13.52
CA ILE A 31 1.74 -6.06 12.21
C ILE A 31 0.49 -6.64 11.55
N VAL A 32 0.15 -6.11 10.37
CA VAL A 32 -0.90 -6.66 9.50
C VAL A 32 -0.22 -7.42 8.37
N PRO A 33 -0.14 -8.76 8.42
CA PRO A 33 0.60 -9.54 7.41
C PRO A 33 -0.09 -9.54 6.04
N LEU A 34 -1.41 -9.39 6.02
CA LEU A 34 -2.22 -9.42 4.81
C LEU A 34 -3.43 -8.49 4.97
N LEU A 35 -3.39 -7.33 4.30
CA LEU A 35 -4.46 -6.34 4.38
C LEU A 35 -5.65 -6.65 3.44
N ASN A 36 -5.38 -7.27 2.29
CA ASN A 36 -6.36 -7.65 1.27
C ASN A 36 -6.49 -9.19 1.20
N PRO A 37 -7.16 -9.84 2.16
CA PRO A 37 -7.28 -11.30 2.18
C PRO A 37 -8.05 -11.85 0.98
N ASP A 38 -9.14 -11.21 0.58
CA ASP A 38 -9.99 -11.68 -0.51
C ASP A 38 -9.27 -11.60 -1.86
N GLY A 39 -8.58 -10.48 -2.13
CA GLY A 39 -7.76 -10.33 -3.34
C GLY A 39 -6.60 -11.33 -3.35
N TYR A 40 -5.95 -11.56 -2.21
CA TYR A 40 -4.88 -12.56 -2.11
C TYR A 40 -5.38 -13.97 -2.41
N GLU A 41 -6.52 -14.39 -1.87
CA GLU A 41 -7.07 -15.70 -2.17
C GLU A 41 -7.52 -15.81 -3.63
N TYR A 42 -8.11 -14.75 -4.18
CA TYR A 42 -8.44 -14.72 -5.60
C TYR A 42 -7.22 -14.96 -6.49
N THR A 43 -6.07 -14.35 -6.20
CA THR A 43 -4.84 -14.61 -6.98
C THR A 43 -4.34 -16.05 -6.95
N ARG A 44 -4.83 -16.87 -6.00
CA ARG A 44 -4.46 -18.28 -5.83
C ARG A 44 -5.48 -19.24 -6.43
N SER A 45 -6.65 -18.77 -6.82
CA SER A 45 -7.70 -19.62 -7.37
C SER A 45 -7.40 -20.06 -8.81
N SER A 46 -6.47 -19.39 -9.50
CA SER A 46 -6.06 -19.73 -10.86
C SER A 46 -4.67 -19.20 -11.19
N THR A 47 -3.99 -19.87 -12.12
CA THR A 47 -2.73 -19.41 -12.72
C THR A 47 -2.94 -18.48 -13.93
N ASN A 48 -4.19 -18.28 -14.37
CA ASN A 48 -4.52 -17.31 -15.41
C ASN A 48 -3.97 -15.92 -15.01
N PRO A 49 -3.20 -15.22 -15.86
CA PRO A 49 -2.67 -13.88 -15.57
C PRO A 49 -3.72 -12.88 -15.08
N GLU A 50 -4.94 -12.89 -15.61
CA GLU A 50 -6.02 -11.98 -15.19
C GLU A 50 -6.43 -12.19 -13.72
N VAL A 51 -6.28 -13.42 -13.23
CA VAL A 51 -6.58 -13.79 -11.83
C VAL A 51 -5.32 -13.62 -10.98
N ARG A 52 -4.19 -14.17 -11.44
CA ARG A 52 -2.94 -14.22 -10.69
C ARG A 52 -2.34 -12.83 -10.44
N LEU A 53 -2.56 -11.87 -11.35
CA LEU A 53 -2.09 -10.50 -11.26
C LEU A 53 -3.12 -9.54 -10.65
N TRP A 54 -4.23 -10.07 -10.12
CA TRP A 54 -5.26 -9.25 -9.47
C TRP A 54 -4.69 -8.43 -8.32
N ARG A 55 -5.02 -7.13 -8.30
CA ARG A 55 -4.48 -6.15 -7.35
C ARG A 55 -5.53 -5.63 -6.37
N LYS A 56 -6.73 -5.34 -6.86
CA LYS A 56 -7.83 -4.71 -6.09
C LYS A 56 -8.36 -5.65 -5.00
N ASN A 57 -9.22 -5.15 -4.13
CA ASN A 57 -9.99 -6.05 -3.26
C ASN A 57 -11.10 -6.78 -4.06
N ARG A 58 -12.03 -7.44 -3.37
CA ARG A 58 -13.13 -8.19 -4.00
C ARG A 58 -14.51 -7.63 -3.64
N SER A 59 -14.61 -6.31 -3.49
CA SER A 59 -15.89 -5.61 -3.31
C SER A 59 -16.92 -5.97 -4.40
N PRO A 60 -18.23 -5.80 -4.16
CA PRO A 60 -19.28 -6.26 -5.09
C PRO A 60 -19.10 -5.77 -6.53
N ILE A 61 -19.57 -6.57 -7.48
CA ILE A 61 -19.51 -6.26 -8.91
C ILE A 61 -20.38 -5.04 -9.21
N ILE A 62 -19.82 -4.09 -9.95
CA ILE A 62 -20.51 -2.92 -10.49
C ILE A 62 -20.56 -3.08 -12.01
N CYS A 63 -21.76 -3.05 -12.57
CA CYS A 63 -21.96 -3.09 -14.02
C CYS A 63 -22.37 -1.71 -14.54
N ARG A 64 -21.75 -1.30 -15.64
CA ARG A 64 -22.09 -0.08 -16.38
C ARG A 64 -22.33 -0.41 -17.85
N ILE A 65 -23.00 0.50 -18.55
CA ILE A 65 -23.08 0.44 -20.01
C ILE A 65 -21.92 1.23 -20.58
N ALA A 66 -20.95 0.54 -21.20
CA ALA A 66 -19.81 1.15 -21.86
C ALA A 66 -20.19 1.53 -23.31
N GLN A 67 -19.94 2.79 -23.66
CA GLN A 67 -20.07 3.29 -25.04
C GLN A 67 -18.69 3.22 -25.71
N ASN A 68 -18.38 2.07 -26.32
CA ASN A 68 -17.04 1.79 -26.87
C ASN A 68 -16.75 2.48 -28.21
N GLY A 69 -17.53 3.50 -28.59
CA GLY A 69 -17.39 4.25 -29.83
C GLY A 69 -18.74 4.62 -30.43
N ILE A 70 -18.75 5.58 -31.36
CA ILE A 70 -19.97 6.17 -31.93
C ILE A 70 -20.79 5.16 -32.75
N PHE A 71 -20.14 4.11 -33.27
CA PHE A 71 -20.75 3.10 -34.15
C PHE A 71 -20.90 1.72 -33.50
N LEU A 72 -20.53 1.57 -32.22
CA LEU A 72 -20.61 0.30 -31.52
C LEU A 72 -21.86 0.26 -30.63
N GLN A 73 -22.50 -0.91 -30.59
CA GLN A 73 -23.62 -1.15 -29.68
C GLN A 73 -23.14 -1.00 -28.23
N PRO A 74 -23.93 -0.35 -27.36
CA PRO A 74 -23.59 -0.25 -25.95
C PRO A 74 -23.45 -1.65 -25.35
N GLN A 75 -22.36 -1.89 -24.63
CA GLN A 75 -22.10 -3.19 -24.00
C GLN A 75 -22.13 -3.05 -22.49
N GLN A 76 -22.73 -4.03 -21.81
CA GLN A 76 -22.63 -4.11 -20.35
C GLN A 76 -21.23 -4.58 -19.96
N GLU A 77 -20.52 -3.73 -19.23
CA GLU A 77 -19.22 -4.00 -18.66
C GLU A 77 -19.37 -4.12 -17.14
N CYS A 78 -18.94 -5.25 -16.58
CA CYS A 78 -19.03 -5.53 -15.15
C CYS A 78 -17.65 -5.65 -14.56
N CYS A 79 -17.38 -4.86 -13.54
CA CYS A 79 -16.06 -4.73 -12.93
C CYS A 79 -16.15 -4.89 -11.43
N GLN A 80 -15.07 -5.37 -10.82
CA GLN A 80 -15.05 -5.75 -9.41
C GLN A 80 -13.85 -5.16 -8.70
N GLY A 81 -14.02 -4.83 -7.43
CA GLY A 81 -12.93 -4.44 -6.56
C GLY A 81 -12.53 -2.97 -6.66
N VAL A 82 -11.94 -2.50 -5.57
CA VAL A 82 -11.40 -1.16 -5.35
C VAL A 82 -9.89 -1.25 -5.08
N ASP A 83 -9.11 -0.31 -5.60
CA ASP A 83 -7.70 -0.16 -5.20
C ASP A 83 -7.65 0.44 -3.79
N LEU A 84 -7.32 -0.42 -2.82
CA LEU A 84 -7.22 -0.02 -1.41
C LEU A 84 -6.19 1.11 -1.19
N ASN A 85 -5.17 1.24 -2.03
CA ASN A 85 -4.17 2.31 -1.94
C ASN A 85 -4.60 3.63 -2.63
N ARG A 86 -5.85 3.70 -3.10
CA ARG A 86 -6.54 4.93 -3.55
C ARG A 86 -7.77 5.26 -2.71
N ASN A 87 -8.09 4.43 -1.73
CA ASN A 87 -9.32 4.52 -0.94
C ASN A 87 -9.16 5.23 0.42
N TYR A 88 -8.02 5.88 0.68
CA TYR A 88 -7.79 6.66 1.90
C TYR A 88 -8.22 8.12 1.73
N ASP A 89 -8.67 8.75 2.82
CA ASP A 89 -9.09 10.17 2.84
C ASP A 89 -7.89 11.13 2.91
N TRP A 90 -7.00 11.03 1.93
CA TRP A 90 -5.89 11.96 1.73
C TRP A 90 -5.85 12.32 0.25
N HIS A 91 -6.27 13.54 -0.08
CA HIS A 91 -6.46 13.98 -1.46
C HIS A 91 -7.29 12.99 -2.32
N TYR A 92 -8.32 12.40 -1.71
CA TYR A 92 -9.19 11.42 -2.35
C TYR A 92 -9.86 11.98 -3.60
N GLY A 93 -9.90 11.21 -4.69
CA GLY A 93 -10.54 11.64 -5.93
C GLY A 93 -9.77 12.65 -6.77
N MET A 94 -8.52 12.95 -6.41
CA MET A 94 -7.65 13.82 -7.19
C MET A 94 -6.76 13.00 -8.14
N GLU A 95 -5.58 13.53 -8.46
CA GLU A 95 -4.61 12.93 -9.36
C GLU A 95 -4.14 11.54 -8.89
N GLY A 96 -3.79 10.70 -9.86
CA GLY A 96 -3.30 9.35 -9.61
C GLY A 96 -4.38 8.32 -9.25
N SER A 97 -5.66 8.67 -9.31
CA SER A 97 -6.81 7.78 -9.03
C SER A 97 -7.85 7.81 -10.17
N SER A 98 -8.83 6.89 -10.15
CA SER A 98 -9.90 6.85 -11.14
C SER A 98 -11.26 6.63 -10.49
N ASN A 99 -12.29 7.27 -11.07
CA ASN A 99 -13.70 7.05 -10.76
C ASN A 99 -14.34 5.93 -11.60
N ASP A 100 -13.61 5.36 -12.56
CA ASP A 100 -14.08 4.24 -13.37
C ASP A 100 -13.95 2.92 -12.59
N PRO A 101 -15.05 2.20 -12.28
CA PRO A 101 -15.01 0.91 -11.57
C PRO A 101 -14.13 -0.16 -12.24
N CYS A 102 -13.91 -0.03 -13.55
CA CYS A 102 -13.11 -0.95 -14.36
C CYS A 102 -11.62 -0.60 -14.35
N SER A 103 -11.24 0.55 -13.81
CA SER A 103 -9.84 0.92 -13.67
C SER A 103 -9.14 0.10 -12.59
N GLU A 104 -7.86 -0.22 -12.82
CA GLU A 104 -6.97 -0.82 -11.82
C GLU A 104 -6.67 0.13 -10.66
N ILE A 105 -6.83 1.44 -10.87
CA ILE A 105 -6.67 2.49 -9.85
C ILE A 105 -8.03 3.05 -9.40
N TYR A 106 -9.09 2.27 -9.52
CA TYR A 106 -10.43 2.67 -9.07
C TYR A 106 -10.43 2.95 -7.57
N GLN A 107 -10.81 4.16 -7.19
CA GLN A 107 -10.75 4.64 -5.80
C GLN A 107 -11.92 4.20 -4.92
N GLY A 108 -12.96 3.58 -5.49
CA GLY A 108 -14.21 3.28 -4.79
C GLY A 108 -15.23 4.41 -4.86
N PRO A 109 -16.42 4.23 -4.26
CA PRO A 109 -17.49 5.23 -4.26
C PRO A 109 -17.28 6.39 -3.27
N SER A 110 -16.47 6.18 -2.22
CA SER A 110 -16.10 7.20 -1.24
C SER A 110 -14.80 6.81 -0.54
N ALA A 111 -14.13 7.78 0.10
CA ALA A 111 -13.01 7.45 0.98
C ALA A 111 -13.45 6.48 2.09
N PHE A 112 -12.60 5.51 2.41
CA PHE A 112 -12.85 4.43 3.37
C PHE A 112 -14.14 3.60 3.11
N SER A 113 -14.58 3.53 1.85
CA SER A 113 -15.69 2.65 1.44
C SER A 113 -15.41 1.18 1.78
N GLU A 114 -14.16 0.76 1.62
CA GLU A 114 -13.76 -0.63 1.78
C GLU A 114 -13.59 -1.00 3.28
N PRO A 115 -14.05 -2.19 3.71
CA PRO A 115 -13.89 -2.62 5.10
C PRO A 115 -12.42 -2.71 5.53
N GLU A 116 -11.51 -3.06 4.62
CA GLU A 116 -10.07 -3.20 4.89
C GLU A 116 -9.42 -1.86 5.22
N THR A 117 -9.64 -0.82 4.40
CA THR A 117 -9.10 0.54 4.65
C THR A 117 -9.75 1.16 5.89
N ARG A 118 -11.07 0.95 6.08
CA ARG A 118 -11.79 1.42 7.26
C ARG A 118 -11.30 0.77 8.55
N ALA A 119 -10.91 -0.50 8.52
CA ALA A 119 -10.32 -1.18 9.68
C ALA A 119 -8.98 -0.56 10.08
N VAL A 120 -8.09 -0.31 9.11
CA VAL A 120 -6.80 0.37 9.35
C VAL A 120 -7.02 1.78 9.90
N HIS A 121 -7.89 2.56 9.25
CA HIS A 121 -8.21 3.92 9.70
C HIS A 121 -8.71 3.93 11.16
N ARG A 122 -9.70 3.09 11.49
CA ARG A 122 -10.23 3.00 12.87
C ARG A 122 -9.17 2.56 13.88
N PHE A 123 -8.29 1.65 13.49
CA PHE A 123 -7.21 1.17 14.37
C PHE A 123 -6.22 2.30 14.70
N ILE A 124 -5.78 3.03 13.67
CA ILE A 124 -4.81 4.13 13.79
C ILE A 124 -5.44 5.33 14.50
N ALA A 125 -6.66 5.73 14.13
CA ALA A 125 -7.34 6.89 14.70
C ALA A 125 -7.49 6.78 16.23
N LYS A 126 -7.78 5.57 16.74
CA LYS A 126 -7.85 5.29 18.19
C LYS A 126 -6.50 5.38 18.91
N ARG A 127 -5.40 5.42 18.19
CA ARG A 127 -4.01 5.36 18.69
C ARG A 127 -3.12 6.46 18.08
N ARG A 128 -3.74 7.52 17.56
CA ARG A 128 -3.02 8.55 16.79
C ARG A 128 -1.90 9.22 17.60
N ASP A 129 -2.06 9.29 18.92
CA ASP A 129 -1.09 9.93 19.81
C ASP A 129 0.08 8.99 20.19
N THR A 130 -0.09 7.68 20.01
CA THR A 130 0.90 6.65 20.37
C THR A 130 1.64 6.05 19.19
N ILE A 131 1.01 5.93 18.01
CA ILE A 131 1.68 5.46 16.79
C ILE A 131 2.70 6.51 16.34
N LYS A 132 3.98 6.12 16.33
CA LYS A 132 5.10 7.00 15.91
C LYS A 132 5.55 6.75 14.47
N THR A 133 5.32 5.55 13.95
CA THR A 133 5.78 5.14 12.61
C THR A 133 4.72 4.30 11.93
N PHE A 134 4.50 4.53 10.63
CA PHE A 134 3.63 3.72 9.78
C PHE A 134 4.40 3.28 8.54
N LEU A 135 4.54 1.97 8.34
CA LEU A 135 5.25 1.39 7.20
C LEU A 135 4.29 0.50 6.40
N THR A 136 4.16 0.78 5.10
CA THR A 136 3.48 -0.10 4.15
C THR A 136 4.51 -0.74 3.24
N PHE A 137 4.27 -1.99 2.84
CA PHE A 137 5.19 -2.75 2.01
C PHE A 137 4.50 -3.12 0.71
N HIS A 138 5.10 -2.71 -0.40
CA HIS A 138 4.63 -2.97 -1.76
C HIS A 138 5.77 -3.53 -2.62
N SER A 139 5.41 -4.04 -3.78
CA SER A 139 6.35 -4.47 -4.82
C SER A 139 5.79 -4.12 -6.19
N TYR A 140 6.61 -3.90 -7.22
CA TYR A 140 8.08 -4.00 -7.25
C TYR A 140 8.73 -2.61 -7.29
N SER A 141 9.87 -2.47 -7.99
CA SER A 141 10.59 -1.21 -8.29
C SER A 141 11.71 -0.81 -7.33
N GLN A 142 11.88 -1.47 -6.19
CA GLN A 142 12.96 -1.17 -5.22
C GLN A 142 13.00 0.33 -4.85
N ILE A 143 11.87 0.87 -4.42
CA ILE A 143 11.74 2.27 -4.02
C ILE A 143 11.42 2.33 -2.53
N LEU A 144 12.12 3.20 -1.81
CA LEU A 144 11.79 3.56 -0.43
C LEU A 144 11.20 4.97 -0.45
N MET A 145 9.89 5.04 -0.24
CA MET A 145 9.12 6.27 -0.35
C MET A 145 8.76 6.85 1.02
N TYR A 146 8.70 8.17 1.07
CA TYR A 146 8.08 8.93 2.15
C TYR A 146 7.05 9.93 1.56
N PRO A 147 6.20 10.56 2.38
CA PRO A 147 5.20 11.50 1.87
C PRO A 147 5.82 12.71 1.13
N PHE A 148 5.11 13.33 0.19
CA PHE A 148 3.76 13.00 -0.26
C PHE A 148 3.73 12.24 -1.59
N GLY A 149 2.62 11.56 -1.87
CA GLY A 149 2.39 10.87 -3.15
C GLY A 149 1.34 11.49 -4.06
N HIS A 150 0.66 12.57 -3.63
CA HIS A 150 -0.51 13.11 -4.33
C HIS A 150 -0.17 14.19 -5.36
N ARG A 151 0.97 14.87 -5.22
CA ARG A 151 1.40 15.96 -6.10
C ARG A 151 2.90 16.19 -5.98
N GLU A 152 3.55 16.47 -7.11
CA GLU A 152 4.95 16.90 -7.14
C GLU A 152 5.17 18.21 -6.38
N GLN A 153 6.42 18.48 -6.01
CA GLN A 153 6.84 19.72 -5.35
C GLN A 153 6.08 20.03 -4.04
N THR A 154 5.48 19.01 -3.43
CA THR A 154 4.72 19.12 -2.18
C THR A 154 5.39 18.26 -1.11
N TYR A 155 5.89 18.91 -0.06
CA TYR A 155 6.72 18.29 0.95
C TYR A 155 6.17 18.54 2.36
N THR A 156 6.46 17.63 3.27
CA THR A 156 6.17 17.82 4.69
C THR A 156 7.19 18.78 5.31
N SER A 157 6.88 19.35 6.47
CA SER A 157 7.83 20.21 7.20
C SER A 157 9.06 19.46 7.72
N ASP A 158 8.96 18.14 7.88
CA ASP A 158 10.01 17.22 8.35
C ASP A 158 10.68 16.42 7.21
N VAL A 159 10.54 16.89 5.96
CA VAL A 159 11.01 16.16 4.77
C VAL A 159 12.51 15.82 4.82
N ASP A 160 13.34 16.68 5.41
CA ASP A 160 14.78 16.46 5.52
C ASP A 160 15.10 15.30 6.48
N ASP A 161 14.35 15.18 7.58
CA ASP A 161 14.49 14.08 8.54
C ASP A 161 14.02 12.75 7.92
N LEU A 162 12.90 12.78 7.20
CA LEU A 162 12.38 11.63 6.46
C LEU A 162 13.38 11.16 5.39
N LYS A 163 13.93 12.10 4.61
CA LYS A 163 14.94 11.82 3.58
C LYS A 163 16.22 11.25 4.18
N SER A 164 16.75 11.86 5.24
CA SER A 164 17.94 11.37 5.96
C SER A 164 17.73 9.94 6.47
N THR A 165 16.59 9.69 7.11
CA THR A 165 16.20 8.36 7.61
C THR A 165 16.10 7.34 6.48
N ALA A 166 15.41 7.69 5.40
CA ALA A 166 15.24 6.85 4.22
C ALA A 166 16.56 6.49 3.53
N VAL A 167 17.46 7.45 3.37
CA VAL A 167 18.80 7.21 2.80
C VAL A 167 19.62 6.27 3.67
N ARG A 168 19.59 6.43 5.00
CA ARG A 168 20.26 5.52 5.93
C ARG A 168 19.70 4.10 5.83
N ALA A 169 18.38 3.96 5.74
CA ALA A 169 17.73 2.66 5.56
C ALA A 169 18.09 2.00 4.22
N ALA A 170 18.08 2.76 3.11
CA ALA A 170 18.48 2.27 1.80
C ALA A 170 19.95 1.82 1.77
N ASN A 171 20.85 2.57 2.44
CA ASN A 171 22.26 2.18 2.58
C ASN A 171 22.43 0.88 3.38
N ALA A 172 21.66 0.71 4.46
CA ALA A 172 21.67 -0.54 5.25
C ALA A 172 21.17 -1.73 4.43
N LEU A 173 20.11 -1.55 3.62
CA LEU A 173 19.63 -2.57 2.69
C LEU A 173 20.68 -2.93 1.64
N ARG A 174 21.35 -1.91 1.06
CA ARG A 174 22.43 -2.11 0.10
C ARG A 174 23.61 -2.87 0.71
N ALA A 175 23.96 -2.60 1.96
CA ALA A 175 25.06 -3.29 2.64
C ALA A 175 24.83 -4.80 2.83
N ALA A 176 23.57 -5.25 2.88
CA ALA A 176 23.26 -6.66 3.05
C ALA A 176 23.51 -7.49 1.79
N TYR A 177 23.08 -7.01 0.62
CA TYR A 177 23.08 -7.80 -0.62
C TYR A 177 23.41 -7.01 -1.91
N GLY A 178 23.80 -5.74 -1.80
CA GLY A 178 24.10 -4.87 -2.94
C GLY A 178 22.88 -4.28 -3.65
N THR A 179 21.65 -4.62 -3.22
CA THR A 179 20.41 -4.11 -3.83
C THR A 179 20.31 -2.60 -3.69
N GLN A 180 20.08 -1.91 -4.81
CA GLN A 180 19.95 -0.46 -4.84
C GLN A 180 18.48 -0.03 -4.77
N TYR A 181 18.19 0.89 -3.84
CA TYR A 181 16.87 1.48 -3.69
C TYR A 181 16.89 2.94 -4.10
N ILE A 182 15.87 3.35 -4.88
CA ILE A 182 15.58 4.76 -5.14
C ILE A 182 14.88 5.33 -3.89
N VAL A 183 15.25 6.55 -3.50
CA VAL A 183 14.71 7.22 -2.31
C VAL A 183 14.11 8.56 -2.71
N GLY A 184 12.86 8.82 -2.33
CA GLY A 184 12.20 10.09 -2.63
C GLY A 184 10.74 10.12 -2.18
N THR A 185 10.03 11.18 -2.54
CA THR A 185 8.58 11.25 -2.34
C THR A 185 7.85 10.34 -3.31
N GLY A 186 6.60 9.99 -3.00
CA GLY A 186 5.78 9.19 -3.92
C GLY A 186 5.59 9.87 -5.27
N ALA A 187 5.40 11.19 -5.29
CA ALA A 187 5.23 11.95 -6.53
C ALA A 187 6.54 12.01 -7.34
N ASP A 188 7.67 12.30 -6.69
CA ASP A 188 8.95 12.50 -7.41
C ASP A 188 9.59 11.19 -7.91
N THR A 189 9.12 10.02 -7.47
CA THR A 189 9.73 8.71 -7.78
C THR A 189 8.88 7.78 -8.63
N LEU A 190 7.58 8.06 -8.77
CA LEU A 190 6.63 7.22 -9.50
C LEU A 190 6.06 7.89 -10.77
N CYS A 191 6.42 9.14 -11.03
CA CYS A 191 6.05 9.89 -12.23
C CYS A 191 7.01 9.64 -13.40
#